data_AF-A0A7Y8CJI3-F1
#
_entry.id   AF-A0A7Y8CJI3-F1
#
_cell.length_a   1.000
_cell.length_b   1.000
_cell.length_c   1.000
_cell.angle_alpha   90.00
_cell.angle_beta   90.00
_cell.angle_gamma   90.00
#
_symmetry.space_group_name_H-M   'P 1'
#
loop_
_entity.id
_entity.type
_entity.pdbx_description
1 polymer ?
#
loop_
_entity_poly.entity_id
_entity_poly.type
_entity_poly.pdbx_seq_one_letter_code
_entity_poly.pdbx_strand_id
1 'polypeptide(L)'
;MLLERLKKDWEFFLFFFIILVIVCISTSGHDVQRVGQVVIGALCCFYFFRCSGVCSIFYDVACYKFFCCIAIFGFFSVVFSRQFEWALVEVFVFIVFLCIALMLCDVRRVEGEWCDVFLVFFVCFICSIKISQFSAAVVSSFFSVSKTINTDFLIEGFSNKRFYGQFQTFTLPLLALPLLLVTTKRSTLVWGFSLLSLWWLIAITGGTRGTWLGMGGSIVVLFMAGHTGKRWIAWQFPAIVVGITLYWLLFSVLTGYLGIEVNNFASDRLTTSLSNRGPLWQQAWDMIRERPWLGFGPMHFADIHNPIAAHPHQAILQWASEWGVPSTLLVMWLVGRGLWATFRLIRERATSNDPVDLLRVCLFASLIGALTQSMVDGVIVMPYSQLWLSLVVGWLMGIHVWKGEPAKPNALVHWSWMGVSTAAVLFLVYIVIRDVPRLDERNKLYQEQYGGHFQPRFWTQGVIASKPQ
;
A
#
# COMPACT_ATOMS: atom_id res chain seq x y z
N MET A 1 1.17 -37.55 5.21
CA MET A 1 2.13 -36.84 4.32
C MET A 1 1.76 -35.41 3.92
N LEU A 2 0.64 -35.10 3.24
CA LEU A 2 0.23 -33.67 3.03
C LEU A 2 -0.40 -33.03 4.28
N LEU A 3 -1.01 -33.84 5.15
CA LEU A 3 -1.60 -33.42 6.43
C LEU A 3 -0.62 -33.40 7.61
N GLU A 4 0.59 -33.97 7.46
CA GLU A 4 1.62 -33.98 8.52
C GLU A 4 2.60 -32.80 8.43
N ARG A 5 2.59 -32.05 7.31
CA ARG A 5 3.30 -30.78 7.19
C ARG A 5 2.57 -29.60 7.83
N LEU A 6 1.29 -29.75 8.20
CA LEU A 6 0.48 -28.74 8.90
C LEU A 6 0.87 -28.53 10.39
N LYS A 7 2.11 -28.88 10.79
CA LYS A 7 2.62 -28.76 12.16
C LYS A 7 3.25 -27.38 12.46
N LYS A 8 3.16 -26.43 11.54
CA LYS A 8 3.73 -25.09 11.65
C LYS A 8 2.62 -24.05 11.55
N ASP A 9 2.13 -23.58 12.70
CA ASP A 9 0.98 -22.65 12.83
C ASP A 9 1.05 -21.44 11.86
N TRP A 10 2.24 -20.95 11.53
CA TRP A 10 2.45 -19.80 10.65
C TRP A 10 2.10 -20.06 9.17
N GLU A 11 2.17 -21.31 8.67
CA GLU A 11 1.78 -21.64 7.29
C GLU A 11 0.28 -21.42 7.11
N PHE A 12 -0.51 -21.78 8.12
CA PHE A 12 -1.94 -21.55 8.17
C PHE A 12 -2.25 -20.04 8.24
N PHE A 13 -1.51 -19.28 9.06
CA PHE A 13 -1.67 -17.82 9.14
C PHE A 13 -1.33 -17.10 7.84
N LEU A 14 -0.21 -17.44 7.23
CA LEU A 14 0.23 -16.83 5.97
C LEU A 14 -0.69 -17.20 4.81
N PHE A 15 -1.17 -18.44 4.79
CA PHE A 15 -2.17 -18.92 3.84
C PHE A 15 -3.51 -18.21 4.00
N PHE A 16 -4.02 -18.03 5.23
CA PHE A 16 -5.25 -17.29 5.49
C PHE A 16 -5.09 -15.79 5.23
N PHE A 17 -3.96 -15.18 5.61
CA PHE A 17 -3.63 -13.80 5.28
C PHE A 17 -3.72 -13.57 3.77
N ILE A 18 -3.11 -14.46 2.99
CA ILE A 18 -3.11 -14.40 1.53
C ILE A 18 -4.48 -14.68 0.93
N ILE A 19 -5.20 -15.70 1.40
CA ILE A 19 -6.58 -15.97 0.97
C ILE A 19 -7.45 -14.75 1.23
N LEU A 20 -7.30 -14.12 2.40
CA LEU A 20 -8.10 -12.96 2.74
C LEU A 20 -7.71 -11.75 1.88
N VAL A 21 -6.42 -11.54 1.62
CA VAL A 21 -5.96 -10.52 0.65
C VAL A 21 -6.53 -10.81 -0.73
N ILE A 22 -6.57 -12.07 -1.19
CA ILE A 22 -7.15 -12.48 -2.47
C ILE A 22 -8.67 -12.24 -2.50
N VAL A 23 -9.38 -12.56 -1.41
CA VAL A 23 -10.83 -12.35 -1.28
C VAL A 23 -11.18 -10.85 -1.21
N CYS A 24 -10.32 -10.03 -0.60
CA CYS A 24 -10.46 -8.57 -0.61
C CYS A 24 -10.25 -7.95 -2.00
N ILE A 25 -9.65 -8.69 -2.94
CA ILE A 25 -9.36 -8.24 -4.31
C ILE A 25 -10.43 -8.66 -5.30
N SER A 26 -11.14 -9.75 -5.00
CA SER A 26 -12.23 -10.27 -5.83
C SER A 26 -13.56 -9.54 -5.57
N THR A 27 -13.69 -8.85 -4.44
CA THR A 27 -14.88 -8.06 -4.08
C THR A 27 -14.60 -6.57 -4.26
N SER A 28 -15.41 -5.88 -5.07
CA SER A 28 -15.20 -4.50 -5.54
C SER A 28 -15.37 -3.39 -4.49
N GLY A 29 -15.47 -3.72 -3.20
CA GLY A 29 -15.82 -2.76 -2.15
C GLY A 29 -14.63 -2.34 -1.30
N HIS A 30 -14.32 -1.04 -1.28
CA HIS A 30 -13.37 -0.45 -0.32
C HIS A 30 -13.71 -0.83 1.13
N ASP A 31 -14.99 -0.91 1.47
CA ASP A 31 -15.45 -1.32 2.80
C ASP A 31 -15.13 -2.79 3.09
N VAL A 32 -15.27 -3.69 2.10
CA VAL A 32 -14.90 -5.11 2.25
C VAL A 32 -13.39 -5.25 2.45
N GLN A 33 -12.59 -4.46 1.73
CA GLN A 33 -11.15 -4.41 1.95
C GLN A 33 -10.82 -3.98 3.39
N ARG A 34 -11.53 -2.98 3.93
CA ARG A 34 -11.35 -2.55 5.32
C ARG A 34 -11.76 -3.63 6.33
N VAL A 35 -12.89 -4.30 6.12
CA VAL A 35 -13.29 -5.45 6.97
C VAL A 35 -12.23 -6.54 6.94
N GLY A 36 -11.71 -6.88 5.76
CA GLY A 36 -10.65 -7.87 5.63
C GLY A 36 -9.37 -7.49 6.36
N GLN A 37 -8.99 -6.21 6.37
CA GLN A 37 -7.86 -5.75 7.17
C GLN A 37 -8.03 -6.00 8.67
N VAL A 38 -9.24 -5.79 9.20
CA VAL A 38 -9.52 -6.02 10.62
C VAL A 38 -9.40 -7.51 10.95
N VAL A 39 -9.90 -8.38 10.07
CA VAL A 39 -9.76 -9.84 10.20
C VAL A 39 -8.28 -10.25 10.15
N ILE A 40 -7.50 -9.71 9.22
CA ILE A 40 -6.04 -9.91 9.17
C ILE A 40 -5.38 -9.47 10.48
N GLY A 41 -5.76 -8.31 11.01
CA GLY A 41 -5.25 -7.82 12.30
C GLY A 41 -5.52 -8.80 13.45
N ALA A 42 -6.72 -9.36 13.50
CA ALA A 42 -7.08 -10.39 14.49
C ALA A 42 -6.23 -11.66 14.36
N LEU A 43 -5.97 -12.11 13.13
CA LEU A 43 -5.09 -13.23 12.85
C LEU A 43 -3.65 -12.95 13.30
N CYS A 44 -3.14 -11.73 13.06
CA CYS A 44 -1.82 -11.30 13.54
C CYS A 44 -1.72 -11.29 15.07
N CYS A 45 -2.76 -10.82 15.78
CA CYS A 45 -2.79 -10.89 17.24
C CYS A 45 -2.72 -12.35 17.72
N PHE A 46 -3.50 -13.25 17.12
CA PHE A 46 -3.44 -14.68 17.45
C PHE A 46 -2.05 -15.28 17.20
N TYR A 47 -1.39 -14.92 16.09
CA TYR A 47 -0.01 -15.35 15.83
C TYR A 47 0.92 -14.98 16.99
N PHE A 48 0.89 -13.72 17.45
CA PHE A 48 1.76 -13.28 18.55
C PHE A 48 1.40 -13.91 19.90
N PHE A 49 0.14 -14.30 20.15
CA PHE A 49 -0.22 -15.08 21.34
C PHE A 49 0.40 -16.48 21.33
N ARG A 50 0.58 -17.09 20.15
CA ARG A 50 1.17 -18.42 19.98
C ARG A 50 2.69 -18.38 19.95
N CYS A 51 3.24 -17.39 19.27
CA CYS A 51 4.67 -17.17 19.20
C CYS A 51 5.13 -16.47 20.49
N SER A 52 5.47 -17.27 21.50
CA SER A 52 6.09 -16.81 22.76
C SER A 52 7.48 -16.16 22.58
N GLY A 53 7.95 -16.04 21.33
CA GLY A 53 9.14 -15.29 20.97
C GLY A 53 8.86 -13.79 21.03
N VAL A 54 9.60 -13.08 21.89
CA VAL A 54 9.63 -11.63 21.87
C VAL A 54 10.30 -11.20 20.57
N CYS A 55 9.50 -10.90 19.54
CA CYS A 55 10.04 -10.21 18.38
C CYS A 55 10.58 -8.88 18.90
N SER A 56 11.90 -8.66 18.84
CA SER A 56 12.49 -7.39 19.29
C SER A 56 12.05 -6.33 18.29
N ILE A 57 10.94 -5.65 18.61
CA ILE A 57 10.32 -4.61 17.77
C ILE A 57 11.34 -3.52 17.44
N PHE A 58 12.28 -3.28 18.36
CA PHE A 58 13.30 -2.26 18.24
C PHE A 58 14.68 -2.89 18.38
N TYR A 59 15.44 -2.86 17.28
CA TYR A 59 16.85 -3.25 17.23
C TYR A 59 17.79 -2.14 17.72
N ASP A 60 17.25 -0.93 17.89
CA ASP A 60 18.01 0.24 18.28
C ASP A 60 17.23 1.08 19.29
N VAL A 61 17.91 1.43 20.38
CA VAL A 61 17.43 2.28 21.47
C VAL A 61 16.99 3.66 20.95
N ALA A 62 17.68 4.22 19.95
CA ALA A 62 17.27 5.49 19.36
C ALA A 62 15.92 5.33 18.64
N CYS A 63 15.75 4.31 17.79
CA CYS A 63 14.47 4.05 17.13
C CYS A 63 13.33 3.86 18.14
N TYR A 64 13.58 3.14 19.24
CA TYR A 64 12.61 2.96 20.32
C TYR A 64 12.18 4.30 20.94
N LYS A 65 13.15 5.15 21.33
CA LYS A 65 12.85 6.48 21.92
C LYS A 65 12.01 7.35 21.00
N PHE A 66 12.38 7.41 19.71
CA PHE A 66 11.64 8.18 18.71
C PHE A 66 10.21 7.64 18.51
N PHE A 67 10.06 6.31 18.48
CA PHE A 67 8.74 5.69 18.42
C PHE A 67 7.88 6.01 19.64
N CYS A 68 8.44 5.95 20.85
CA CYS A 68 7.75 6.38 22.07
C CYS A 68 7.32 7.84 22.01
N CYS A 69 8.19 8.75 21.50
CA CYS A 69 7.82 10.15 21.31
C CYS A 69 6.65 10.32 20.34
N ILE A 70 6.66 9.60 19.21
CA ILE A 70 5.54 9.62 18.24
C ILE A 70 4.25 9.12 18.90
N ALA A 71 4.32 8.04 19.68
CA ALA A 71 3.18 7.51 20.39
C ALA A 71 2.61 8.51 21.42
N ILE A 72 3.48 9.24 22.14
CA ILE A 72 3.08 10.28 23.08
C ILE A 72 2.38 11.44 22.36
N PHE A 73 2.98 11.98 21.29
CA PHE A 73 2.35 13.05 20.51
C PHE A 73 1.02 12.59 19.89
N GLY A 74 0.98 11.36 19.37
CA GLY A 74 -0.23 10.73 18.86
C GLY A 74 -1.33 10.62 19.91
N PHE A 75 -0.99 10.16 21.12
CA PHE A 75 -1.93 10.07 22.23
C PHE A 75 -2.55 11.43 22.57
N PHE A 76 -1.73 12.48 22.72
CA PHE A 76 -2.26 13.82 22.99
C PHE A 76 -3.07 14.37 21.81
N SER A 77 -2.64 14.14 20.57
CA SER A 77 -3.40 14.51 19.38
C SER A 77 -4.80 13.89 19.36
N VAL A 78 -4.93 12.62 19.76
CA VAL A 78 -6.23 11.95 19.92
C VAL A 78 -7.06 12.58 21.04
N VAL A 79 -6.48 12.77 22.23
CA VAL A 79 -7.20 13.30 23.41
C VAL A 79 -7.77 14.69 23.16
N PHE A 80 -7.05 15.54 22.41
CA PHE A 80 -7.49 16.90 22.09
C PHE A 80 -8.27 17.02 20.76
N SER A 81 -8.60 15.89 20.13
CA SER A 81 -9.38 15.87 18.89
C SER A 81 -10.87 16.05 19.14
N ARG A 82 -11.60 16.63 18.17
CA ARG A 82 -13.05 16.88 18.30
C ARG A 82 -13.84 15.58 18.30
N GLN A 83 -13.45 14.64 17.45
CA GLN A 83 -14.07 13.32 17.29
C GLN A 83 -13.12 12.22 17.77
N PHE A 84 -13.04 12.08 19.09
CA PHE A 84 -12.15 11.13 19.77
C PHE A 84 -12.21 9.70 19.22
N GLU A 85 -13.42 9.18 18.96
CA GLU A 85 -13.57 7.81 18.43
C GLU A 85 -12.91 7.62 17.07
N TRP A 86 -13.07 8.57 16.13
CA TRP A 86 -12.47 8.49 14.80
C TRP A 86 -10.96 8.72 14.81
N ALA A 87 -10.47 9.55 15.73
CA ALA A 87 -9.05 9.67 15.98
C ALA A 87 -8.45 8.33 16.47
N LEU A 88 -9.12 7.66 17.42
CA LEU A 88 -8.71 6.33 17.86
C LEU A 88 -8.74 5.30 16.72
N VAL A 89 -9.74 5.34 15.83
CA VAL A 89 -9.80 4.45 14.66
C VAL A 89 -8.50 4.52 13.86
N GLU A 90 -8.03 5.72 13.50
CA GLU A 90 -6.82 5.84 12.68
C GLU A 90 -5.55 5.37 13.41
N VAL A 91 -5.42 5.68 14.71
CA VAL A 91 -4.30 5.18 15.51
C VAL A 91 -4.29 3.65 15.55
N PHE A 92 -5.42 3.03 15.82
CA PHE A 92 -5.54 1.58 15.91
C PHE A 92 -5.34 0.88 14.56
N VAL A 93 -5.77 1.53 13.47
CA VAL A 93 -5.44 1.11 12.12
C VAL A 93 -3.92 1.08 11.89
N PHE A 94 -3.18 2.13 12.28
CA PHE A 94 -1.72 2.12 12.18
C PHE A 94 -1.06 1.07 13.09
N ILE A 95 -1.59 0.82 14.28
CA ILE A 95 -1.10 -0.24 15.16
C ILE A 95 -1.27 -1.61 14.50
N VAL A 96 -2.43 -1.90 13.92
CA VAL A 96 -2.68 -3.16 13.19
C VAL A 96 -1.70 -3.33 12.03
N PHE A 97 -1.41 -2.27 11.26
CA PHE A 97 -0.40 -2.35 10.18
C PHE A 97 1.01 -2.58 10.67
N LEU A 98 1.37 -2.00 11.82
CA LEU A 98 2.64 -2.29 12.46
C LEU A 98 2.69 -3.74 12.93
N CYS A 99 1.60 -4.29 13.49
CA CYS A 99 1.51 -5.72 13.84
C CYS A 99 1.73 -6.62 12.61
N ILE A 100 1.09 -6.32 11.48
CA ILE A 100 1.24 -7.10 10.24
C ILE A 100 2.69 -7.05 9.74
N ALA A 101 3.30 -5.86 9.71
CA ALA A 101 4.69 -5.71 9.28
C ALA A 101 5.66 -6.48 10.19
N LEU A 102 5.47 -6.42 11.51
CA LEU A 102 6.29 -7.14 12.48
C LEU A 102 6.09 -8.65 12.37
N MET A 103 4.87 -9.13 12.16
CA MET A 103 4.59 -10.55 11.94
C MET A 103 5.31 -11.05 10.69
N LEU A 104 5.23 -10.32 9.56
CA LEU A 104 5.91 -10.72 8.33
C LEU A 104 7.43 -10.69 8.47
N CYS A 105 7.96 -9.71 9.20
CA CYS A 105 9.38 -9.66 9.55
C CYS A 105 9.81 -10.88 10.37
N ASP A 106 9.01 -11.29 11.35
CA ASP A 106 9.26 -12.44 12.21
C ASP A 106 9.20 -13.77 11.42
N VAL A 107 8.11 -13.99 10.68
CA VAL A 107 7.92 -15.17 9.82
C VAL A 107 9.07 -15.30 8.83
N ARG A 108 9.48 -14.21 8.18
CA ARG A 108 10.61 -14.24 7.24
C ARG A 108 11.92 -14.64 7.93
N ARG A 109 12.14 -14.26 9.17
CA ARG A 109 13.37 -14.64 9.90
C ARG A 109 13.37 -16.09 10.34
N VAL A 110 12.23 -16.60 10.76
CA VAL A 110 12.09 -18.00 11.19
C VAL A 110 12.18 -18.95 10.00
N GLU A 111 11.50 -18.62 8.89
CA GLU A 111 11.34 -19.54 7.75
C GLU A 111 12.33 -19.33 6.61
N GLY A 112 13.16 -18.29 6.72
CA GLY A 112 14.24 -18.07 5.77
C GLY A 112 13.72 -17.77 4.36
N GLU A 113 14.46 -18.26 3.37
CA GLU A 113 14.21 -18.01 1.94
C GLU A 113 12.88 -18.59 1.45
N TRP A 114 12.31 -19.59 2.13
CA TRP A 114 11.03 -20.17 1.72
C TRP A 114 9.91 -19.14 1.73
N CYS A 115 9.91 -18.26 2.74
CA CYS A 115 8.98 -17.14 2.83
C CYS A 115 9.13 -16.19 1.62
N ASP A 116 10.36 -15.93 1.17
CA ASP A 116 10.60 -15.10 -0.02
C ASP A 116 9.99 -15.72 -1.27
N VAL A 117 10.30 -16.99 -1.52
CA VAL A 117 9.82 -17.72 -2.70
C VAL A 117 8.29 -17.72 -2.74
N PHE A 118 7.67 -17.97 -1.59
CA PHE A 118 6.22 -17.99 -1.47
C PHE A 118 5.57 -16.61 -1.70
N LEU A 119 6.13 -15.54 -1.11
CA LEU A 119 5.62 -14.18 -1.31
C LEU A 119 5.83 -13.69 -2.76
N VAL A 120 6.95 -14.03 -3.40
CA VAL A 120 7.17 -13.73 -4.84
C VAL A 120 6.15 -14.49 -5.69
N PHE A 121 5.93 -15.77 -5.42
CA PHE A 121 4.91 -16.56 -6.11
C PHE A 121 3.53 -15.93 -5.94
N PHE A 122 3.17 -15.52 -4.73
CA PHE A 122 1.92 -14.83 -4.44
C PHE A 122 1.77 -13.53 -5.26
N VAL A 123 2.80 -12.69 -5.33
CA VAL A 123 2.80 -11.48 -6.16
C VAL A 123 2.61 -11.80 -7.65
N CYS A 124 3.33 -12.80 -8.17
CA CYS A 124 3.17 -13.22 -9.56
C CYS A 124 1.76 -13.78 -9.84
N PHE A 125 1.23 -14.60 -8.91
CA PHE A 125 -0.09 -15.21 -9.00
C PHE A 125 -1.19 -14.16 -9.05
N ILE A 126 -1.15 -13.19 -8.13
CA ILE A 126 -2.19 -12.15 -8.04
C ILE A 126 -2.17 -11.20 -9.24
N CYS A 127 -0.97 -10.86 -9.75
CA CYS A 127 -0.83 -10.08 -10.97
C CYS A 127 -1.34 -10.87 -12.18
N SER A 128 -1.10 -12.19 -12.23
CA SER A 128 -1.62 -13.06 -13.29
C SER A 128 -3.15 -13.12 -13.28
N ILE A 129 -3.78 -13.24 -12.11
CA ILE A 129 -5.25 -13.17 -11.97
C ILE A 129 -5.76 -11.84 -12.53
N LYS A 130 -5.13 -10.72 -12.14
CA LYS A 130 -5.56 -9.40 -12.60
C LYS A 130 -5.35 -9.18 -14.10
N ILE A 131 -4.30 -9.75 -14.68
CA ILE A 131 -4.09 -9.75 -16.13
C ILE A 131 -5.17 -10.56 -16.83
N SER A 132 -5.55 -11.73 -16.31
CA SER A 132 -6.64 -12.53 -16.86
C SER A 132 -7.98 -11.79 -16.79
N GLN A 133 -8.28 -11.13 -15.67
CA GLN A 133 -9.49 -10.30 -15.51
C GLN A 133 -9.52 -9.14 -16.51
N PHE A 134 -8.41 -8.39 -16.61
CA PHE A 134 -8.27 -7.32 -17.59
C PHE A 134 -8.44 -7.83 -19.03
N SER A 135 -7.81 -8.95 -19.37
CA SER A 135 -7.91 -9.54 -20.71
C SER A 135 -9.33 -9.96 -21.04
N ALA A 136 -10.04 -10.58 -20.08
CA ALA A 136 -11.45 -10.93 -20.24
C ALA A 136 -12.34 -9.68 -20.44
N ALA A 137 -12.09 -8.62 -19.67
CA ALA A 137 -12.82 -7.35 -19.80
C ALA A 137 -12.55 -6.67 -21.16
N VAL A 138 -11.31 -6.69 -21.64
CA VAL A 138 -10.93 -6.17 -22.96
C VAL A 138 -11.64 -6.96 -24.06
N VAL A 139 -11.55 -8.29 -24.03
CA VAL A 139 -12.22 -9.17 -24.99
C VAL A 139 -13.73 -8.91 -24.98
N SER A 140 -14.36 -8.92 -23.81
CA SER A 140 -15.80 -8.62 -23.66
C SER A 140 -16.17 -7.26 -24.26
N SER A 141 -15.34 -6.23 -24.03
CA SER A 141 -15.57 -4.89 -24.55
C SER A 141 -15.49 -4.81 -26.08
N PHE A 142 -14.60 -5.60 -26.72
CA PHE A 142 -14.51 -5.69 -28.18
C PHE A 142 -15.69 -6.42 -28.82
N PHE A 143 -16.32 -7.35 -28.11
CA PHE A 143 -17.53 -8.05 -28.56
C PHE A 143 -18.83 -7.34 -28.14
N SER A 144 -18.75 -6.23 -27.40
CA SER A 144 -19.91 -5.44 -27.01
C SER A 144 -20.58 -4.77 -28.22
N VAL A 145 -21.91 -4.79 -28.23
CA VAL A 145 -22.73 -4.13 -29.26
C VAL A 145 -22.57 -2.60 -29.25
N SER A 146 -22.21 -2.03 -28.10
CA SER A 146 -22.18 -0.57 -27.90
C SER A 146 -21.11 0.19 -28.72
N LYS A 147 -20.17 -0.51 -29.38
CA LYS A 147 -19.03 0.08 -30.13
C LYS A 147 -18.26 1.18 -29.39
N THR A 148 -18.36 1.21 -28.07
CA THR A 148 -17.66 2.15 -27.19
C THR A 148 -16.91 1.38 -26.12
N ILE A 149 -15.62 1.63 -25.96
CA ILE A 149 -14.80 1.06 -24.88
C ILE A 149 -14.45 2.17 -23.90
N ASN A 150 -14.79 1.98 -22.62
CA ASN A 150 -14.33 2.86 -21.56
C ASN A 150 -13.27 2.13 -20.74
N THR A 151 -12.05 2.64 -20.78
CA THR A 151 -10.88 2.02 -20.14
C THR A 151 -10.99 1.92 -18.63
N ASP A 152 -11.83 2.75 -17.98
CA ASP A 152 -12.02 2.70 -16.53
C ASP A 152 -12.75 1.42 -16.09
N PHE A 153 -13.61 0.84 -16.93
CA PHE A 153 -14.31 -0.42 -16.62
C PHE A 153 -13.48 -1.67 -16.87
N LEU A 154 -12.33 -1.54 -17.53
CA LEU A 154 -11.41 -2.67 -17.76
C LEU A 154 -10.66 -3.06 -16.48
N ILE A 155 -10.66 -2.19 -15.48
CA ILE A 155 -9.89 -2.33 -14.25
C ILE A 155 -10.85 -2.56 -13.09
N GLU A 156 -11.16 -3.83 -12.83
CA GLU A 156 -12.11 -4.24 -11.81
C GLU A 156 -11.46 -4.53 -10.44
N GLY A 157 -12.28 -4.41 -9.38
CA GLY A 157 -11.92 -4.78 -8.01
C GLY A 157 -11.48 -3.62 -7.10
N PHE A 158 -11.55 -2.37 -7.58
CA PHE A 158 -11.27 -1.19 -6.77
C PHE A 158 -12.34 -0.11 -7.01
N SER A 159 -12.75 0.58 -5.94
CA SER A 159 -13.71 1.69 -6.03
C SER A 159 -13.16 2.90 -6.79
N ASN A 160 -11.83 2.99 -6.95
CA ASN A 160 -11.17 4.01 -7.75
C ASN A 160 -9.90 3.44 -8.40
N LYS A 161 -9.71 3.71 -9.69
CA LYS A 161 -8.49 3.33 -10.44
C LYS A 161 -7.19 3.82 -9.78
N ARG A 162 -7.22 4.92 -9.02
CA ARG A 162 -6.04 5.40 -8.27
C ARG A 162 -5.55 4.36 -7.28
N PHE A 163 -6.46 3.66 -6.59
CA PHE A 163 -6.14 2.62 -5.63
C PHE A 163 -5.53 1.39 -6.31
N TYR A 164 -6.02 1.07 -7.52
CA TYR A 164 -5.37 0.08 -8.39
C TYR A 164 -3.94 0.51 -8.75
N GLY A 165 -3.74 1.79 -9.11
CA GLY A 165 -2.40 2.33 -9.37
C GLY A 165 -1.46 2.23 -8.17
N GLN A 166 -1.95 2.47 -6.95
CA GLN A 166 -1.16 2.29 -5.71
C GLN A 166 -0.67 0.83 -5.59
N PHE A 167 -1.55 -0.13 -5.84
CA PHE A 167 -1.19 -1.55 -5.88
C PHE A 167 -0.13 -1.86 -6.94
N GLN A 168 -0.28 -1.32 -8.15
CA GLN A 168 0.70 -1.51 -9.22
C GLN A 168 2.08 -0.97 -8.85
N THR A 169 2.14 0.19 -8.20
CA THR A 169 3.41 0.79 -7.73
C THR A 169 4.14 -0.12 -6.75
N PHE A 170 3.42 -0.88 -5.91
CA PHE A 170 4.06 -1.86 -5.04
C PHE A 170 4.57 -3.09 -5.79
N THR A 171 3.82 -3.59 -6.78
CA THR A 171 4.10 -4.89 -7.42
C THR A 171 5.00 -4.82 -8.66
N LEU A 172 4.94 -3.72 -9.45
CA LEU A 172 5.79 -3.53 -10.63
C LEU A 172 7.29 -3.76 -10.33
N PRO A 173 7.85 -3.26 -9.23
CA PRO A 173 9.25 -3.53 -8.90
C PRO A 173 9.54 -4.98 -8.55
N LEU A 174 8.61 -5.68 -7.91
CA LEU A 174 8.76 -7.07 -7.47
C LEU A 174 8.71 -8.06 -8.62
N LEU A 175 7.90 -7.78 -9.66
CA LEU A 175 7.81 -8.62 -10.86
C LEU A 175 9.11 -8.69 -11.67
N ALA A 176 10.06 -7.77 -11.45
CA ALA A 176 11.37 -7.81 -12.08
C ALA A 176 12.33 -8.82 -11.43
N LEU A 177 12.05 -9.31 -10.21
CA LEU A 177 12.97 -10.18 -9.48
C LEU A 177 13.33 -11.47 -10.24
N PRO A 178 12.37 -12.24 -10.82
CA PRO A 178 12.71 -13.45 -11.58
C PRO A 178 13.65 -13.19 -12.77
N LEU A 179 13.62 -11.97 -13.33
CA LEU A 179 14.46 -11.54 -14.45
C LEU A 179 15.89 -11.16 -14.03
N LEU A 180 16.08 -10.82 -12.75
CA LEU A 180 17.39 -10.46 -12.20
C LEU A 180 18.20 -11.68 -11.75
N LEU A 181 17.52 -12.77 -11.40
CA LEU A 181 18.14 -14.02 -10.96
C LEU A 181 18.93 -14.68 -12.10
N VAL A 182 20.20 -14.98 -11.85
CA VAL A 182 21.15 -15.52 -12.85
C VAL A 182 20.82 -16.97 -13.24
N THR A 183 20.22 -17.74 -12.33
CA THR A 183 19.94 -19.18 -12.49
C THR A 183 18.59 -19.48 -13.14
N THR A 184 17.91 -18.45 -13.64
CA THR A 184 16.55 -18.56 -14.18
C THR A 184 16.53 -19.25 -15.54
N LYS A 185 15.67 -20.26 -15.70
CA LYS A 185 15.44 -20.93 -17.00
C LYS A 185 14.89 -19.94 -18.04
N ARG A 186 15.22 -20.14 -19.32
CA ARG A 186 14.73 -19.28 -20.43
C ARG A 186 13.21 -19.15 -20.46
N SER A 187 12.46 -20.20 -20.13
CA SER A 187 10.99 -20.14 -20.05
C SER A 187 10.51 -19.17 -18.98
N THR A 188 11.10 -19.20 -17.77
CA THR A 188 10.77 -18.31 -16.67
C THR A 188 11.11 -16.86 -17.00
N LEU A 189 12.20 -16.60 -17.75
CA LEU A 189 12.49 -15.26 -18.26
C LEU A 189 11.41 -14.75 -19.21
N VAL A 190 10.99 -15.59 -20.18
CA VAL A 190 9.93 -15.24 -21.14
C VAL A 190 8.61 -14.96 -20.42
N TRP A 191 8.19 -15.86 -19.53
CA TRP A 191 6.93 -15.69 -18.77
C TRP A 191 6.99 -14.50 -17.82
N GLY A 192 8.10 -14.31 -17.10
CA GLY A 192 8.29 -13.18 -16.20
C GLY A 192 8.29 -11.84 -16.95
N PHE A 193 8.95 -11.78 -18.11
CA PHE A 193 8.99 -10.57 -18.93
C PHE A 193 7.62 -10.27 -19.56
N SER A 194 6.91 -11.31 -20.01
CA SER A 194 5.54 -11.18 -20.51
C SER A 194 4.60 -10.67 -19.42
N LEU A 195 4.70 -11.23 -18.21
CA LEU A 195 3.93 -10.81 -17.04
C LEU A 195 4.21 -9.33 -16.70
N LEU A 196 5.48 -8.93 -16.63
CA LEU A 196 5.89 -7.55 -16.37
C LEU A 196 5.38 -6.58 -17.45
N SER A 197 5.47 -6.97 -18.73
CA SER A 197 5.03 -6.13 -19.85
C SER A 197 3.51 -5.96 -19.89
N LEU A 198 2.75 -7.03 -19.62
CA LEU A 198 1.30 -6.98 -19.50
C LEU A 198 0.87 -6.18 -18.25
N TRP A 199 1.65 -6.24 -17.17
CA TRP A 199 1.39 -5.41 -15.99
C TRP A 199 1.60 -3.92 -16.28
N TRP A 200 2.63 -3.57 -17.06
CA TRP A 200 2.83 -2.22 -17.59
C TRP A 200 1.72 -1.77 -18.53
N LEU A 201 1.23 -2.64 -19.43
CA LEU A 201 0.06 -2.37 -20.27
C LEU A 201 -1.15 -1.93 -19.43
N ILE A 202 -1.44 -2.64 -18.34
CA ILE A 202 -2.55 -2.29 -17.45
C ILE A 202 -2.28 -0.95 -16.75
N ALA A 203 -1.05 -0.69 -16.31
CA ALA A 203 -0.68 0.58 -15.66
C ALA A 203 -0.85 1.78 -16.61
N ILE A 204 -0.47 1.60 -17.88
CA ILE A 204 -0.67 2.59 -18.94
C ILE A 204 -2.17 2.80 -19.18
N THR A 205 -2.95 1.72 -19.26
CA THR A 205 -4.40 1.77 -19.46
C THR A 205 -5.11 2.49 -18.31
N GLY A 206 -4.67 2.27 -17.07
CA GLY A 206 -5.22 2.94 -15.89
C GLY A 206 -4.91 4.44 -15.83
N GLY A 207 -3.85 4.90 -16.50
CA GLY A 207 -3.48 6.32 -16.58
C GLY A 207 -3.20 6.95 -15.22
N THR A 208 -2.76 6.17 -14.22
CA THR A 208 -2.55 6.64 -12.86
C THR A 208 -1.24 7.43 -12.76
N ARG A 209 -1.34 8.76 -12.82
CA ARG A 209 -0.17 9.67 -12.72
C ARG A 209 0.69 9.42 -11.47
N GLY A 210 0.08 8.99 -10.38
CA GLY A 210 0.77 8.63 -9.14
C GLY A 210 1.75 7.46 -9.33
N THR A 211 1.38 6.45 -10.11
CA THR A 211 2.23 5.29 -10.41
C THR A 211 3.43 5.68 -11.27
N TRP A 212 3.23 6.53 -12.27
CA TRP A 212 4.33 7.07 -13.07
C TRP A 212 5.32 7.88 -12.24
N LEU A 213 4.82 8.77 -11.38
CA LEU A 213 5.66 9.53 -10.46
C LEU A 213 6.41 8.59 -9.49
N GLY A 214 5.71 7.59 -8.94
CA GLY A 214 6.27 6.57 -8.07
C GLY A 214 7.44 5.83 -8.73
N MET A 215 7.19 5.22 -9.89
CA MET A 215 8.19 4.45 -10.63
C MET A 215 9.36 5.34 -11.10
N GLY A 216 9.09 6.59 -11.49
CA GLY A 216 10.13 7.57 -11.80
C GLY A 216 11.05 7.85 -10.60
N GLY A 217 10.47 8.05 -9.41
CA GLY A 217 11.22 8.19 -8.16
C GLY A 217 12.09 6.97 -7.86
N SER A 218 11.55 5.75 -8.04
CA SER A 218 12.30 4.51 -7.87
C SER A 218 13.46 4.38 -8.85
N ILE A 219 13.26 4.74 -10.12
CA ILE A 219 14.31 4.73 -11.16
C ILE A 219 15.43 5.69 -10.77
N VAL A 220 15.13 6.93 -10.38
CA VAL A 220 16.14 7.92 -9.99
C VAL A 220 16.96 7.43 -8.80
N VAL A 221 16.30 6.94 -7.74
CA VAL A 221 17.00 6.46 -6.54
C VAL A 221 17.83 5.21 -6.83
N LEU A 222 17.29 4.22 -7.57
CA LEU A 222 18.03 3.00 -7.90
C LEU A 222 19.18 3.22 -8.87
N PHE A 223 19.06 4.19 -9.78
CA PHE A 223 20.18 4.56 -10.65
C PHE A 223 21.40 5.02 -9.82
N MET A 224 21.15 5.78 -8.75
CA MET A 224 22.17 6.22 -7.80
C MET A 224 22.67 5.09 -6.87
N ALA A 225 21.90 3.99 -6.73
CA ALA A 225 22.22 2.87 -5.86
C ALA A 225 23.28 1.91 -6.44
N GLY A 226 23.63 2.03 -7.73
CA GLY A 226 24.75 1.29 -8.34
C GLY A 226 24.34 0.29 -9.41
N HIS A 227 25.18 -0.72 -9.64
CA HIS A 227 25.07 -1.63 -10.78
C HIS A 227 23.79 -2.50 -10.75
N THR A 228 23.45 -3.13 -9.63
CA THR A 228 22.18 -3.88 -9.50
C THR A 228 20.94 -3.00 -9.72
N GLY A 229 20.97 -1.75 -9.25
CA GLY A 229 19.88 -0.79 -9.50
C GLY A 229 19.71 -0.48 -10.99
N LYS A 230 20.82 -0.26 -11.71
CA LYS A 230 20.81 -0.10 -13.17
C LYS A 230 20.33 -1.35 -13.91
N ARG A 231 20.69 -2.55 -13.44
CA ARG A 231 20.18 -3.83 -13.98
C ARG A 231 18.67 -3.97 -13.80
N TRP A 232 18.13 -3.56 -12.65
CA TRP A 232 16.68 -3.53 -12.44
C TRP A 232 16.00 -2.57 -13.43
N ILE A 233 16.56 -1.37 -13.64
CA ILE A 233 16.04 -0.40 -14.63
C ILE A 233 16.07 -0.98 -16.05
N ALA A 234 17.14 -1.70 -16.41
CA ALA A 234 17.32 -2.31 -17.72
C ALA A 234 16.24 -3.36 -18.06
N TRP A 235 15.58 -3.95 -17.07
CA TRP A 235 14.42 -4.83 -17.28
C TRP A 235 13.09 -4.08 -17.32
N GLN A 236 12.96 -3.00 -16.54
CA GLN A 236 11.74 -2.18 -16.53
C GLN A 236 11.55 -1.43 -17.85
N PHE A 237 12.62 -0.85 -18.40
CA PHE A 237 12.54 -0.05 -19.63
C PHE A 237 11.97 -0.80 -20.85
N PRO A 238 12.49 -1.96 -21.27
CA PRO A 238 11.93 -2.70 -22.39
C PRO A 238 10.50 -3.18 -22.10
N ALA A 239 10.16 -3.52 -20.85
CA ALA A 239 8.80 -3.91 -20.49
C ALA A 239 7.80 -2.73 -20.63
N ILE A 240 8.22 -1.50 -20.27
CA ILE A 240 7.44 -0.28 -20.52
C ILE A 240 7.21 -0.09 -22.03
N VAL A 241 8.26 -0.22 -22.84
CA VAL A 241 8.16 -0.06 -24.30
C VAL A 241 7.19 -1.08 -24.90
N VAL A 242 7.27 -2.34 -24.49
CA VAL A 242 6.32 -3.38 -24.92
C VAL A 242 4.91 -3.06 -24.44
N GLY A 243 4.73 -2.65 -23.19
CA GLY A 243 3.43 -2.24 -22.65
C GLY A 243 2.79 -1.07 -23.43
N ILE A 244 3.56 -0.04 -23.78
CA ILE A 244 3.12 1.10 -24.60
C ILE A 244 2.73 0.63 -26.00
N THR A 245 3.55 -0.23 -26.61
CA THR A 245 3.30 -0.77 -27.94
C THR A 245 2.00 -1.58 -27.97
N LEU A 246 1.78 -2.45 -26.97
CA LEU A 246 0.55 -3.22 -26.83
C LEU A 246 -0.66 -2.30 -26.61
N TYR A 247 -0.52 -1.27 -25.78
CA TYR A 247 -1.59 -0.29 -25.54
C TYR A 247 -2.00 0.40 -26.84
N TRP A 248 -1.03 0.90 -27.60
CA TRP A 248 -1.25 1.55 -28.89
C TRP A 248 -1.92 0.62 -29.90
N LEU A 249 -1.44 -0.63 -30.02
CA LEU A 249 -2.04 -1.63 -30.91
C LEU A 249 -3.49 -1.93 -30.55
N LEU A 250 -3.79 -2.12 -29.26
CA LEU A 250 -5.14 -2.48 -28.80
C LEU A 250 -6.11 -1.30 -28.90
N PHE A 251 -5.76 -0.14 -28.33
CA PHE A 251 -6.71 0.95 -28.14
C PHE A 251 -6.63 2.05 -29.20
N SER A 252 -5.61 2.08 -30.05
CA SER A 252 -5.56 3.01 -31.20
C SER A 252 -5.78 2.29 -32.53
N VAL A 253 -4.98 1.26 -32.82
CA VAL A 253 -4.99 0.60 -34.14
C VAL A 253 -6.20 -0.31 -34.30
N LEU A 254 -6.40 -1.25 -33.37
CA LEU A 254 -7.45 -2.26 -33.47
C LEU A 254 -8.86 -1.63 -33.34
N THR A 255 -9.06 -0.75 -32.38
CA THR A 255 -10.32 0.01 -32.23
C THR A 255 -10.59 0.91 -33.43
N GLY A 256 -9.58 1.61 -33.95
CA GLY A 256 -9.70 2.41 -35.17
C GLY A 256 -10.09 1.58 -36.38
N TYR A 257 -9.50 0.40 -36.55
CA TYR A 257 -9.87 -0.55 -37.61
C TYR A 257 -11.30 -1.07 -37.46
N LEU A 258 -11.76 -1.30 -36.23
CA LEU A 258 -13.11 -1.81 -35.94
C LEU A 258 -14.17 -0.70 -35.86
N GLY A 259 -13.79 0.58 -35.98
CA GLY A 259 -14.68 1.72 -35.82
C GLY A 259 -15.29 1.81 -34.41
N ILE A 260 -14.49 1.46 -33.38
CA ILE A 260 -14.87 1.50 -31.97
C ILE A 260 -14.33 2.79 -31.35
N GLU A 261 -15.20 3.56 -30.70
CA GLU A 261 -14.78 4.76 -29.97
C GLU A 261 -14.21 4.39 -28.60
N VAL A 262 -13.07 4.97 -28.24
CA VAL A 262 -12.45 4.75 -26.93
C VAL A 262 -12.61 5.99 -26.08
N ASN A 263 -13.39 5.86 -25.01
CA ASN A 263 -13.54 6.90 -24.00
C ASN A 263 -12.41 6.80 -22.97
N ASN A 264 -12.06 7.93 -22.35
CA ASN A 264 -11.07 8.00 -21.27
C ASN A 264 -9.65 7.60 -21.68
N PHE A 265 -9.23 7.94 -22.90
CA PHE A 265 -7.90 7.62 -23.42
C PHE A 265 -6.79 8.06 -22.47
N ALA A 266 -5.71 7.28 -22.40
CA ALA A 266 -4.59 7.58 -21.51
C ALA A 266 -3.92 8.93 -21.85
N SER A 267 -3.90 9.32 -23.13
CA SER A 267 -3.35 10.60 -23.62
C SER A 267 -4.13 11.80 -23.12
N ASP A 268 -5.47 11.74 -23.11
CA ASP A 268 -6.35 12.83 -22.67
C ASP A 268 -6.16 13.12 -21.18
N ARG A 269 -5.64 12.13 -20.46
CA ARG A 269 -5.32 12.22 -19.04
C ARG A 269 -3.92 12.75 -18.76
N LEU A 270 -3.03 12.81 -19.75
CA LEU A 270 -1.75 13.51 -19.60
C LEU A 270 -1.93 15.03 -19.79
N THR A 271 -2.92 15.44 -20.57
CA THR A 271 -3.16 16.86 -20.94
C THR A 271 -4.16 17.58 -20.03
N THR A 272 -5.01 16.87 -19.28
CA THR A 272 -6.02 17.48 -18.38
C THR A 272 -5.45 17.87 -17.01
N SER A 273 -5.31 19.16 -16.70
CA SER A 273 -4.88 19.65 -15.37
C SER A 273 -6.03 19.68 -14.34
N LEU A 274 -6.54 18.52 -13.93
CA LEU A 274 -7.63 18.41 -12.94
C LEU A 274 -7.19 17.78 -11.62
N SER A 275 -5.98 18.11 -11.16
CA SER A 275 -5.62 17.81 -9.77
C SER A 275 -6.16 18.96 -8.93
N ASN A 276 -7.42 18.85 -8.46
CA ASN A 276 -8.03 19.73 -7.44
C ASN A 276 -7.31 19.62 -6.08
N ARG A 277 -5.99 19.43 -6.07
CA ARG A 277 -5.13 19.26 -4.90
C ARG A 277 -4.77 20.60 -4.26
N GLY A 278 -4.74 21.70 -5.03
CA GLY A 278 -4.43 23.04 -4.51
C GLY A 278 -5.31 23.41 -3.31
N PRO A 279 -6.64 23.35 -3.41
CA PRO A 279 -7.53 23.60 -2.28
C PRO A 279 -7.31 22.64 -1.10
N LEU A 280 -7.06 21.35 -1.37
CA LEU A 280 -6.79 20.36 -0.32
C LEU A 280 -5.49 20.64 0.44
N TRP A 281 -4.45 21.05 -0.28
CA TRP A 281 -3.15 21.40 0.31
C TRP A 281 -3.24 22.70 1.09
N GLN A 282 -4.00 23.67 0.59
CA GLN A 282 -4.28 24.91 1.30
C GLN A 282 -5.03 24.62 2.62
N GLN A 283 -6.08 23.79 2.59
CA GLN A 283 -6.77 23.35 3.81
C GLN A 283 -5.81 22.67 4.80
N ALA A 284 -4.98 21.73 4.35
CA ALA A 284 -4.02 21.06 5.23
C ALA A 284 -3.01 22.05 5.83
N TRP A 285 -2.58 23.04 5.04
CA TRP A 285 -1.67 24.08 5.50
C TRP A 285 -2.31 25.01 6.53
N ASP A 286 -3.56 25.39 6.33
CA ASP A 286 -4.32 26.19 7.30
C ASP A 286 -4.53 25.43 8.60
N MET A 287 -4.81 24.12 8.54
CA MET A 287 -4.84 23.25 9.71
C MET A 287 -3.48 23.21 10.45
N ILE A 288 -2.37 23.09 9.71
CA ILE A 288 -1.02 23.10 10.30
C ILE A 288 -0.75 24.45 11.00
N ARG A 289 -1.14 25.57 10.39
CA ARG A 289 -0.96 26.91 10.97
C ARG A 289 -1.75 27.11 12.25
N GLU A 290 -2.97 26.59 12.31
CA GLU A 290 -3.84 26.73 13.49
C GLU A 290 -3.35 25.85 14.65
N ARG A 291 -2.95 24.61 14.38
CA ARG A 291 -2.57 23.63 15.42
C ARG A 291 -1.23 22.94 15.12
N PRO A 292 -0.10 23.67 15.09
CA PRO A 292 1.18 23.14 14.61
C PRO A 292 1.76 22.03 15.49
N TRP A 293 1.43 21.98 16.77
CA TRP A 293 2.05 21.06 17.74
C TRP A 293 1.44 19.66 17.72
N LEU A 294 0.11 19.57 17.79
CA LEU A 294 -0.62 18.31 17.91
C LEU A 294 -1.53 18.01 16.72
N GLY A 295 -1.71 18.96 15.80
CA GLY A 295 -2.69 18.85 14.72
C GLY A 295 -4.13 18.87 15.23
N PHE A 296 -5.06 18.54 14.34
CA PHE A 296 -6.49 18.46 14.63
C PHE A 296 -6.93 17.11 15.22
N GLY A 297 -6.06 16.11 15.22
CA GLY A 297 -6.35 14.73 15.55
C GLY A 297 -6.20 13.82 14.33
N PRO A 298 -5.80 12.56 14.52
CA PRO A 298 -5.83 11.55 13.46
C PRO A 298 -7.20 11.51 12.75
N MET A 299 -7.24 11.35 11.44
CA MET A 299 -8.42 11.38 10.57
C MET A 299 -9.14 12.74 10.46
N HIS A 300 -8.74 13.78 11.18
CA HIS A 300 -9.52 15.02 11.26
C HIS A 300 -9.43 15.94 10.04
N PHE A 301 -8.61 15.64 9.03
CA PHE A 301 -8.80 16.28 7.73
C PHE A 301 -10.21 15.98 7.19
N ALA A 302 -10.74 14.77 7.45
CA ALA A 302 -12.08 14.36 7.08
C ALA A 302 -13.20 14.97 7.95
N ASP A 303 -12.81 15.68 9.02
CA ASP A 303 -13.73 16.38 9.92
C ASP A 303 -14.05 17.81 9.47
N ILE A 304 -13.26 18.32 8.53
CA ILE A 304 -13.46 19.63 7.90
C ILE A 304 -13.92 19.38 6.47
N HIS A 305 -15.22 19.54 6.25
CA HIS A 305 -15.83 19.22 4.96
C HIS A 305 -15.27 20.12 3.84
N ASN A 306 -14.92 19.47 2.73
CA ASN A 306 -14.66 20.09 1.44
C ASN A 306 -15.27 19.17 0.35
N PRO A 307 -15.60 19.68 -0.85
CA PRO A 307 -16.27 18.88 -1.87
C PRO A 307 -15.33 17.93 -2.65
N ILE A 308 -14.03 17.90 -2.33
CA ILE A 308 -13.01 17.25 -3.16
C ILE A 308 -12.59 15.90 -2.58
N ALA A 309 -12.13 15.84 -1.32
CA ALA A 309 -11.63 14.62 -0.70
C ALA A 309 -11.50 14.70 0.84
N ALA A 310 -11.53 13.55 1.50
CA ALA A 310 -11.36 13.39 2.94
C ALA A 310 -9.89 13.34 3.40
N HIS A 311 -8.94 13.69 2.51
CA HIS A 311 -7.50 13.74 2.80
C HIS A 311 -6.75 14.59 1.75
N PRO A 312 -5.57 15.15 2.06
CA PRO A 312 -4.90 16.09 1.16
C PRO A 312 -4.15 15.44 -0.01
N HIS A 313 -4.14 14.10 -0.13
CA HIS A 313 -3.36 13.37 -1.14
C HIS A 313 -1.85 13.66 -1.07
N GLN A 314 -1.33 14.02 0.11
CA GLN A 314 0.09 14.26 0.35
C GLN A 314 0.36 13.83 1.79
N ALA A 315 1.14 12.75 1.97
CA ALA A 315 1.29 12.08 3.27
C ALA A 315 1.91 12.97 4.37
N ILE A 316 2.86 13.85 4.04
CA ILE A 316 3.51 14.77 4.98
C ILE A 316 2.53 15.86 5.44
N LEU A 317 1.80 16.49 4.51
CA LEU A 317 0.77 17.48 4.82
C LEU A 317 -0.33 16.85 5.65
N GLN A 318 -0.76 15.65 5.28
CA GLN A 318 -1.75 14.91 6.04
C GLN A 318 -1.28 14.68 7.47
N TRP A 319 -0.10 14.07 7.65
CA TRP A 319 0.45 13.79 8.98
C TRP A 319 0.65 15.07 9.79
N ALA A 320 1.16 16.14 9.19
CA ALA A 320 1.37 17.41 9.90
C ALA A 320 0.06 18.09 10.32
N SER A 321 -0.96 18.06 9.47
CA SER A 321 -2.28 18.65 9.78
C SER A 321 -3.05 17.88 10.86
N GLU A 322 -2.88 16.56 10.90
CA GLU A 322 -3.65 15.67 11.78
C GLU A 322 -2.89 15.35 13.08
N TRP A 323 -1.57 15.13 13.02
CA TRP A 323 -0.73 14.68 14.14
C TRP A 323 0.29 15.72 14.63
N GLY A 324 0.39 16.87 13.96
CA GLY A 324 1.30 17.96 14.30
C GLY A 324 2.70 17.83 13.70
N VAL A 325 3.36 18.98 13.52
CA VAL A 325 4.70 19.12 12.93
C VAL A 325 5.77 18.32 13.70
N PRO A 326 5.83 18.34 15.05
CA PRO A 326 6.81 17.54 15.79
C PRO A 326 6.72 16.04 15.48
N SER A 327 5.50 15.49 15.46
CA SER A 327 5.27 14.07 15.11
C SER A 327 5.72 13.78 13.68
N THR A 328 5.38 14.65 12.72
CA THR A 328 5.81 14.53 11.32
C THR A 328 7.32 14.47 11.18
N LEU A 329 8.06 15.35 11.85
CA LEU A 329 9.53 15.37 11.78
C LEU A 329 10.14 14.08 12.35
N LEU A 330 9.59 13.55 13.45
CA LEU A 330 10.04 12.28 14.03
C LEU A 330 9.79 11.10 13.08
N VAL A 331 8.62 11.04 12.44
CA VAL A 331 8.28 10.00 11.45
C VAL A 331 9.18 10.12 10.23
N MET A 332 9.36 11.33 9.69
CA MET A 332 10.26 11.56 8.55
C MET A 332 11.69 11.15 8.85
N TRP A 333 12.17 11.42 10.07
CA TRP A 333 13.50 10.99 10.50
C TRP A 333 13.63 9.46 10.56
N LEU A 334 12.65 8.75 11.16
CA LEU A 334 12.65 7.29 11.23
C LEU A 334 12.63 6.64 9.84
N VAL A 335 11.72 7.11 8.98
CA VAL A 335 11.59 6.63 7.59
C VAL A 335 12.88 6.92 6.83
N GLY A 336 13.37 8.17 6.88
CA GLY A 336 14.60 8.58 6.21
C GLY A 336 15.81 7.78 6.65
N ARG A 337 15.93 7.47 7.94
CA ARG A 337 16.99 6.63 8.48
C ARG A 337 16.93 5.19 7.94
N GLY A 338 15.74 4.58 7.91
CA GLY A 338 15.55 3.23 7.36
C GLY A 338 15.83 3.15 5.85
N LEU A 339 15.38 4.16 5.10
CA LEU A 339 15.66 4.28 3.67
C LEU A 339 17.17 4.44 3.43
N TRP A 340 17.84 5.30 4.20
CA TRP A 340 19.27 5.53 4.06
C TRP A 340 20.09 4.28 4.38
N ALA A 341 19.74 3.56 5.45
CA ALA A 341 20.39 2.30 5.80
C ALA A 341 20.25 1.26 4.69
N THR A 342 19.05 1.15 4.09
CA THR A 342 18.79 0.22 2.99
C THR A 342 19.53 0.64 1.72
N PHE A 343 19.51 1.92 1.37
CA PHE A 343 20.22 2.48 0.22
C PHE A 343 21.73 2.22 0.31
N ARG A 344 22.33 2.47 1.48
CA ARG A 344 23.75 2.18 1.73
C ARG A 344 24.07 0.70 1.56
N LEU A 345 23.23 -0.18 2.11
CA LEU A 345 23.43 -1.63 1.98
C LEU A 345 23.33 -2.10 0.52
N ILE A 346 22.37 -1.59 -0.25
CA ILE A 346 22.26 -1.87 -1.69
C ILE A 346 23.51 -1.41 -2.43
N ARG A 347 24.03 -0.21 -2.10
CA ARG A 347 25.24 0.33 -2.72
C ARG A 347 26.50 -0.47 -2.35
N GLU A 348 26.61 -0.87 -1.09
CA GLU A 348 27.70 -1.73 -0.59
C GLU A 348 27.68 -3.11 -1.28
N ARG A 349 26.49 -3.61 -1.66
CA ARG A 349 26.29 -4.90 -2.34
C ARG A 349 25.91 -4.77 -3.82
N ALA A 350 26.30 -3.67 -4.48
CA ALA A 350 25.81 -3.31 -5.81
C ALA A 350 26.21 -4.27 -6.94
N THR A 351 27.16 -5.19 -6.72
CA THR A 351 27.58 -6.22 -7.67
C THR A 351 27.17 -7.63 -7.24
N SER A 352 26.46 -7.77 -6.12
CA SER A 352 26.00 -9.05 -5.62
C SER A 352 24.92 -9.65 -6.52
N ASN A 353 25.00 -10.96 -6.73
CA ASN A 353 23.99 -11.76 -7.41
C ASN A 353 23.21 -12.66 -6.44
N ASP A 354 23.40 -12.47 -5.13
CA ASP A 354 22.63 -13.18 -4.11
C ASP A 354 21.13 -12.84 -4.29
N PRO A 355 20.23 -13.85 -4.39
CA PRO A 355 18.79 -13.64 -4.48
C PRO A 355 18.23 -12.65 -3.45
N VAL A 356 18.73 -12.67 -2.21
CA VAL A 356 18.25 -11.79 -1.14
C VAL A 356 18.63 -10.33 -1.41
N ASP A 357 19.80 -10.08 -2.00
CA ASP A 357 20.23 -8.74 -2.37
C ASP A 357 19.44 -8.18 -3.55
N LEU A 358 19.13 -9.02 -4.53
CA LEU A 358 18.27 -8.65 -5.68
C LEU A 358 16.83 -8.39 -5.23
N LEU A 359 16.30 -9.20 -4.33
CA LEU A 359 15.00 -8.99 -3.69
C LEU A 359 14.96 -7.68 -2.93
N ARG A 360 16.03 -7.35 -2.18
CA ARG A 360 16.15 -6.07 -1.47
C ARG A 360 16.05 -4.87 -2.41
N VAL A 361 16.64 -4.93 -3.60
CA VAL A 361 16.51 -3.88 -4.62
C VAL A 361 15.07 -3.72 -5.08
N CYS A 362 14.36 -4.83 -5.32
CA CYS A 362 12.96 -4.80 -5.75
C CYS A 362 12.02 -4.25 -4.66
N LEU A 363 12.19 -4.70 -3.41
CA LEU A 363 11.44 -4.19 -2.25
C LEU A 363 11.73 -2.71 -1.98
N PHE A 364 12.99 -2.29 -2.10
CA PHE A 364 13.37 -0.90 -1.92
C PHE A 364 12.77 -0.01 -3.03
N ALA A 365 12.79 -0.44 -4.28
CA ALA A 365 12.09 0.26 -5.36
C ALA A 365 10.58 0.34 -5.14
N SER A 366 9.96 -0.73 -4.63
CA SER A 366 8.55 -0.75 -4.25
C SER A 366 8.24 0.30 -3.17
N LEU A 367 9.06 0.35 -2.11
CA LEU A 367 8.91 1.31 -1.02
C LEU A 367 9.13 2.77 -1.48
N ILE A 368 10.20 3.04 -2.25
CA ILE A 368 10.45 4.37 -2.81
C ILE A 368 9.31 4.80 -3.73
N GLY A 369 8.78 3.89 -4.54
CA GLY A 369 7.68 4.17 -5.45
C GLY A 369 6.42 4.56 -4.69
N ALA A 370 6.07 3.78 -3.66
CA ALA A 370 4.92 4.06 -2.81
C ALA A 370 5.05 5.37 -2.02
N LEU A 371 6.24 5.65 -1.46
CA LEU A 371 6.51 6.91 -0.76
C LEU A 371 6.49 8.12 -1.68
N THR A 372 6.97 7.98 -2.91
CA THR A 372 6.91 9.06 -3.91
C THR A 372 5.47 9.28 -4.37
N GLN A 373 4.71 8.21 -4.62
CA GLN A 373 3.29 8.30 -4.97
C GLN A 373 2.46 8.90 -3.82
N SER A 374 2.80 8.64 -2.56
CA SER A 374 2.08 9.18 -1.41
C SER A 374 2.18 10.70 -1.27
N MET A 375 3.06 11.35 -2.04
CA MET A 375 3.12 12.82 -2.15
C MET A 375 2.03 13.39 -3.07
N VAL A 376 1.31 12.56 -3.82
CA VAL A 376 0.26 13.02 -4.75
C VAL A 376 -1.02 12.16 -4.71
N ASP A 377 -1.09 11.20 -3.78
CA ASP A 377 -2.15 10.22 -3.66
C ASP A 377 -2.32 9.70 -2.21
N GLY A 378 -3.48 9.11 -1.90
CA GLY A 378 -3.86 8.62 -0.57
C GLY A 378 -3.26 7.27 -0.17
N VAL A 379 -1.97 7.01 -0.46
CA VAL A 379 -1.34 5.69 -0.24
C VAL A 379 -1.39 5.23 1.23
N ILE A 380 -1.29 6.16 2.18
CA ILE A 380 -1.21 5.82 3.61
C ILE A 380 -2.58 5.67 4.29
N VAL A 381 -3.68 5.87 3.55
CA VAL A 381 -5.06 5.82 4.08
C VAL A 381 -5.93 4.75 3.44
N MET A 382 -5.61 4.34 2.22
CA MET A 382 -6.41 3.33 1.52
C MET A 382 -6.13 1.93 2.10
N PRO A 383 -7.17 1.11 2.35
CA PRO A 383 -6.98 -0.18 3.00
C PRO A 383 -5.96 -1.03 2.24
N TYR A 384 -6.19 -1.20 0.94
CA TYR A 384 -5.39 -2.11 0.18
C TYR A 384 -3.90 -1.70 0.09
N SER A 385 -3.60 -0.41 -0.11
CA SER A 385 -2.22 0.08 -0.15
C SER A 385 -1.53 0.01 1.22
N GLN A 386 -2.27 0.18 2.33
CA GLN A 386 -1.71 0.02 3.68
C GLN A 386 -1.27 -1.42 3.94
N LEU A 387 -2.02 -2.43 3.48
CA LEU A 387 -1.61 -3.84 3.57
C LEU A 387 -0.33 -4.11 2.78
N TRP A 388 -0.25 -3.60 1.53
CA TRP A 388 0.97 -3.73 0.72
C TRP A 388 2.16 -3.01 1.33
N LEU A 389 1.95 -1.84 1.93
CA LEU A 389 2.99 -1.13 2.66
C LEU A 389 3.51 -1.97 3.84
N SER A 390 2.63 -2.51 4.67
CA SER A 390 3.02 -3.43 5.76
C SER A 390 3.77 -4.65 5.24
N LEU A 391 3.33 -5.22 4.11
CA LEU A 391 3.99 -6.36 3.50
C LEU A 391 5.41 -6.02 3.07
N VAL A 392 5.58 -4.95 2.28
CA VAL A 392 6.89 -4.54 1.77
C VAL A 392 7.83 -4.10 2.89
N VAL A 393 7.34 -3.34 3.86
CA VAL A 393 8.15 -2.89 5.01
C VAL A 393 8.54 -4.07 5.89
N GLY A 394 7.59 -4.94 6.27
CA GLY A 394 7.86 -6.12 7.08
C GLY A 394 8.83 -7.08 6.42
N TRP A 395 8.64 -7.32 5.12
CA TRP A 395 9.53 -8.16 4.31
C TRP A 395 10.94 -7.56 4.22
N LEU A 396 11.04 -6.26 3.93
CA LEU A 396 12.33 -5.57 3.86
C LEU A 396 13.05 -5.58 5.21
N MET A 397 12.34 -5.39 6.33
CA MET A 397 12.89 -5.51 7.69
C MET A 397 13.39 -6.92 8.01
N GLY A 398 12.65 -7.95 7.56
CA GLY A 398 12.97 -9.36 7.76
C GLY A 398 14.26 -9.78 7.07
N ILE A 399 14.52 -9.25 5.86
CA ILE A 399 15.77 -9.50 5.12
C ILE A 399 16.89 -8.49 5.43
N HIS A 400 16.63 -7.44 6.21
CA HIS A 400 17.64 -6.43 6.50
C HIS A 400 18.75 -7.00 7.40
N VAL A 401 20.01 -6.65 7.09
CA VAL A 401 21.17 -7.06 7.89
C VAL A 401 21.39 -6.04 9.00
N TRP A 402 20.95 -6.38 10.22
CA TRP A 402 21.08 -5.53 11.39
C TRP A 402 22.51 -5.63 11.96
N LYS A 403 23.19 -4.48 12.11
CA LYS A 403 24.59 -4.42 12.59
C LYS A 403 24.73 -4.48 14.13
N GLY A 404 23.63 -4.36 14.87
CA GLY A 404 23.61 -4.41 16.33
C GLY A 404 23.07 -5.75 16.85
N GLU A 405 23.45 -6.11 18.08
CA GLU A 405 22.81 -7.22 18.78
C GLU A 405 21.32 -6.92 18.97
N PRO A 406 20.43 -7.92 18.76
CA PRO A 406 19.01 -7.74 19.05
C PRO A 406 18.84 -7.32 20.52
N ALA A 407 17.97 -6.34 20.76
CA ALA A 407 17.61 -5.96 22.12
C ALA A 407 17.12 -7.20 22.87
N LYS A 408 17.57 -7.36 24.13
CA LYS A 408 17.16 -8.51 24.95
C LYS A 408 15.64 -8.59 25.04
N PRO A 409 15.05 -9.79 24.96
CA PRO A 409 13.62 -10.00 25.17
C PRO A 409 13.15 -9.32 26.46
N ASN A 410 12.15 -8.43 26.34
CA ASN A 410 11.53 -7.78 27.50
C ASN A 410 10.05 -8.19 27.57
N ALA A 411 9.71 -8.96 28.60
CA ALA A 411 8.36 -9.46 28.82
C ALA A 411 7.35 -8.31 28.97
N LEU A 412 7.70 -7.22 29.66
CA LEU A 412 6.80 -6.07 29.81
C LEU A 412 6.47 -5.43 28.46
N VAL A 413 7.48 -5.25 27.59
CA VAL A 413 7.28 -4.67 26.25
C VAL A 413 6.42 -5.60 25.39
N HIS A 414 6.67 -6.90 25.44
CA HIS A 414 5.88 -7.89 24.72
C HIS A 414 4.41 -7.91 25.18
N TRP A 415 4.16 -8.02 26.49
CA TRP A 415 2.80 -8.03 27.02
C TRP A 415 2.08 -6.69 26.82
N SER A 416 2.79 -5.57 26.91
CA SER A 416 2.23 -4.25 26.59
C SER A 416 1.83 -4.16 25.12
N TRP A 417 2.69 -4.64 24.20
CA TRP A 417 2.38 -4.71 22.78
C TRP A 417 1.19 -5.63 22.50
N MET A 418 1.08 -6.77 23.20
CA MET A 418 -0.08 -7.67 23.10
C MET A 418 -1.36 -7.04 23.61
N GLY A 419 -1.33 -6.36 24.75
CA GLY A 419 -2.49 -5.61 25.25
C GLY A 419 -2.94 -4.54 24.27
N VAL A 420 -2.02 -3.71 23.78
CA VAL A 420 -2.30 -2.60 22.86
C VAL A 420 -2.82 -3.10 21.50
N SER A 421 -2.18 -4.11 20.91
CA SER A 421 -2.61 -4.67 19.62
C SER A 421 -3.96 -5.37 19.71
N THR A 422 -4.20 -6.13 20.79
CA THR A 422 -5.50 -6.77 21.03
C THR A 422 -6.61 -5.72 21.23
N ALA A 423 -6.36 -4.67 22.02
CA ALA A 423 -7.29 -3.57 22.19
C ALA A 423 -7.60 -2.86 20.87
N ALA A 424 -6.57 -2.61 20.04
CA ALA A 424 -6.73 -2.02 18.72
C ALA A 424 -7.64 -2.86 17.81
N VAL A 425 -7.40 -4.18 17.73
CA VAL A 425 -8.24 -5.08 16.93
C VAL A 425 -9.67 -5.13 17.47
N LEU A 426 -9.86 -5.32 18.78
CA LEU A 426 -11.20 -5.40 19.38
C LEU A 426 -12.01 -4.12 19.14
N PHE A 427 -11.37 -2.96 19.24
CA PHE A 427 -12.02 -1.70 18.93
C PHE A 427 -12.39 -1.57 17.45
N LEU A 428 -11.52 -1.97 16.53
CA LEU A 428 -11.84 -1.95 15.11
C LEU A 428 -12.94 -2.97 14.76
N VAL A 429 -12.99 -4.13 15.42
CA VAL A 429 -14.11 -5.08 15.31
C VAL A 429 -15.41 -4.45 15.79
N TYR A 430 -15.38 -3.73 16.93
CA TYR A 430 -16.53 -2.97 17.40
C TYR A 430 -17.01 -1.94 16.35
N ILE A 431 -16.10 -1.18 15.75
CA ILE A 431 -16.42 -0.20 14.71
C ILE A 431 -17.03 -0.89 13.48
N VAL A 432 -16.49 -2.03 13.04
CA VAL A 432 -17.04 -2.83 11.94
C VAL A 432 -18.47 -3.28 12.26
N ILE A 433 -18.70 -3.88 13.44
CA ILE A 433 -20.03 -4.36 13.87
C ILE A 433 -21.04 -3.20 13.96
N ARG A 434 -20.59 -2.04 14.45
CA ARG A 434 -21.43 -0.84 14.60
C ARG A 434 -21.79 -0.21 13.25
N ASP A 435 -20.82 -0.11 12.34
CA ASP A 435 -20.94 0.71 11.12
C ASP A 435 -21.44 -0.09 9.92
N VAL A 436 -21.00 -1.33 9.72
CA VAL A 436 -21.33 -2.13 8.51
C VAL A 436 -22.83 -2.22 8.25
N PRO A 437 -23.70 -2.51 9.24
CA PRO A 437 -25.15 -2.57 9.01
C PRO A 437 -25.78 -1.24 8.58
N ARG A 438 -25.09 -0.12 8.79
CA ARG A 438 -25.58 1.25 8.55
C ARG A 438 -24.83 1.99 7.44
N LEU A 439 -23.94 1.31 6.71
CA LEU A 439 -23.14 1.97 5.66
C LEU A 439 -24.02 2.56 4.57
N ASP A 440 -25.05 1.84 4.12
CA ASP A 440 -25.96 2.33 3.08
C ASP A 440 -26.75 3.56 3.52
N GLU A 441 -27.21 3.59 4.77
CA GLU A 441 -27.90 4.75 5.36
C GLU A 441 -26.97 5.96 5.46
N ARG A 442 -25.73 5.77 5.93
CA ARG A 442 -24.72 6.83 6.00
C ARG A 442 -24.35 7.38 4.62
N ASN A 443 -24.25 6.50 3.62
CA ASN A 443 -23.96 6.88 2.26
C ASN A 443 -25.07 7.74 1.66
N LYS A 444 -26.34 7.33 1.84
CA LYS A 444 -27.51 8.10 1.42
C LYS A 444 -27.57 9.46 2.12
N LEU A 445 -27.43 9.48 3.44
CA LEU A 445 -27.46 10.70 4.24
C LEU A 445 -26.39 11.71 3.78
N TYR A 446 -25.18 11.23 3.50
CA TYR A 446 -24.12 12.10 2.98
C TYR A 446 -24.48 12.68 1.60
N GLN A 447 -24.97 11.85 0.68
CA GLN A 447 -25.40 12.29 -0.64
C GLN A 447 -26.53 13.32 -0.55
N GLU A 448 -27.49 13.15 0.37
CA GLU A 448 -28.58 14.10 0.60
C GLU A 448 -28.07 15.43 1.19
N GLN A 449 -27.10 15.38 2.12
CA GLN A 449 -26.63 16.57 2.84
C GLN A 449 -25.62 17.42 2.08
N TYR A 450 -24.71 16.78 1.33
CA TYR A 450 -23.56 17.41 0.70
C TYR A 450 -23.49 17.17 -0.81
N GLY A 451 -24.20 16.17 -1.33
CA GLY A 451 -24.13 15.77 -2.74
C GLY A 451 -22.75 15.24 -3.14
N GLY A 452 -22.56 15.05 -4.46
CA GLY A 452 -21.27 14.71 -5.05
C GLY A 452 -20.83 13.26 -4.88
N HIS A 453 -19.54 13.02 -5.09
CA HIS A 453 -18.93 11.69 -5.03
C HIS A 453 -18.53 11.34 -3.59
N PHE A 454 -18.49 10.05 -3.29
CA PHE A 454 -17.94 9.57 -2.03
C PHE A 454 -16.46 9.91 -1.90
N GLN A 455 -16.03 10.20 -0.67
CA GLN A 455 -14.67 10.58 -0.35
C GLN A 455 -14.03 9.53 0.57
N PRO A 456 -13.32 8.53 0.02
CA PRO A 456 -12.84 7.40 0.82
C PRO A 456 -11.84 7.81 1.91
N ARG A 457 -11.98 7.19 3.08
CA ARG A 457 -11.03 7.26 4.20
C ARG A 457 -11.01 5.91 4.92
N PHE A 458 -11.62 5.80 6.10
CA PHE A 458 -11.79 4.50 6.75
C PHE A 458 -12.80 3.63 5.99
N TRP A 459 -13.95 4.20 5.66
CA TRP A 459 -14.97 3.63 4.78
C TRP A 459 -14.97 4.30 3.40
N THR A 460 -15.73 3.75 2.45
CA THR A 460 -15.96 4.31 1.11
C THR A 460 -16.44 5.74 1.20
N GLN A 461 -17.36 6.01 2.14
CA GLN A 461 -17.67 7.36 2.57
C GLN A 461 -16.92 7.68 3.87
N GLY A 462 -15.88 8.49 3.74
CA GLY A 462 -14.91 8.75 4.79
C GLY A 462 -15.04 10.08 5.52
N VAL A 463 -15.96 10.97 5.11
CA VAL A 463 -16.18 12.25 5.80
C VAL A 463 -16.83 11.97 7.16
N ILE A 464 -16.22 12.50 8.22
CA ILE A 464 -16.73 12.40 9.59
C ILE A 464 -17.37 13.70 10.07
N ALA A 465 -17.20 14.79 9.31
CA ALA A 465 -17.78 16.10 9.60
C ALA A 465 -19.30 16.03 9.85
N SER A 466 -19.73 16.66 10.94
CA SER A 466 -21.14 16.95 11.22
C SER A 466 -21.50 18.29 10.62
N LYS A 467 -22.63 18.40 9.93
CA LYS A 467 -23.11 19.71 9.45
C LYS A 467 -23.33 20.61 10.68
N PRO A 468 -22.83 21.87 10.68
CA PRO A 468 -23.21 22.80 11.74
C PRO A 468 -24.74 22.90 11.75
N GLN A 469 -25.36 22.75 12.93
CA GLN A 469 -26.79 22.95 13.11
C GLN A 469 -27.16 24.42 12.92
#